data_AF-A0A6M0G4K8-F1
#
_entry.id   AF-A0A6M0G4K8-F1
#
_cell.length_a   1.000
_cell.length_b   1.000
_cell.length_c   1.000
_cell.angle_alpha   90.00
_cell.angle_beta   90.00
_cell.angle_gamma   90.00
#
_symmetry.space_group_name_H-M   'P 1'
#
loop_
_entity.id
_entity.type
_entity.pdbx_description
1 polymer ?
#
loop_
_entity_poly.entity_id
_entity_poly.type
_entity_poly.pdbx_seq_one_letter_code
_entity_poly.pdbx_strand_id
1 'polypeptide(L)'
;MPPLLHLSMSEFIHPKLFRALRAKQATPNLKLTSIPLSQKEYFELWTPKWSPKGRVFNRLEIELLRQDQPRLTRIVSKMVWLMGAICLSEDDWDVGDCQPLYDWDDLIEFVQREGNCVNPIVTEVIFKSHTIIPIYDSERKQEGRIPPQAWEISPPHWSIIFDDLISTRQGFRLKQSADWISVDIWTGKPMRREVGSGKLYVEYHDLYASKRN
;
A
#
# COMPACT_ATOMS: atom_id res chain seq x y z
N MET A 1 7.70 38.01 -3.66
CA MET A 1 7.39 36.61 -4.01
C MET A 1 6.01 36.30 -3.45
N PRO A 2 5.04 35.85 -4.27
CA PRO A 2 3.79 35.34 -3.73
C PRO A 2 4.08 34.07 -2.92
N PRO A 3 3.34 33.79 -1.83
CA PRO A 3 3.47 32.53 -1.13
C PRO A 3 3.09 31.41 -2.10
N LEU A 4 3.98 30.43 -2.26
CA LEU A 4 3.64 29.17 -2.89
C LEU A 4 2.46 28.59 -2.10
N LEU A 5 1.28 28.58 -2.71
CA LEU A 5 0.13 27.83 -2.21
C LEU A 5 0.61 26.38 -2.11
N HIS A 6 0.88 25.93 -0.89
CA HIS A 6 1.06 24.51 -0.60
C HIS A 6 -0.30 23.87 -0.87
N LEU A 7 -0.50 23.37 -2.09
CA LEU A 7 -1.63 22.51 -2.41
C LEU A 7 -1.58 21.34 -1.41
N SER A 8 -2.56 21.30 -0.52
CA SER A 8 -2.63 20.29 0.55
C SER A 8 -3.46 19.11 0.07
N MET A 9 -3.19 17.91 0.56
CA MET A 9 -4.03 16.74 0.23
C MET A 9 -5.50 16.95 0.64
N SER A 10 -5.76 17.82 1.62
CA SER A 10 -7.11 18.25 2.01
C SER A 10 -7.91 19.01 0.94
N GLU A 11 -7.26 19.61 -0.06
CA GLU A 11 -7.96 20.24 -1.19
C GLU A 11 -8.53 19.20 -2.16
N PHE A 12 -7.92 18.00 -2.20
CA PHE A 12 -8.33 16.89 -3.06
C PHE A 12 -9.20 15.86 -2.33
N ILE A 13 -8.93 15.63 -1.05
CA ILE A 13 -9.66 14.71 -0.17
C ILE A 13 -10.27 15.50 0.97
N HIS A 14 -11.60 15.61 0.99
CA HIS A 14 -12.28 16.42 2.00
C HIS A 14 -11.94 15.92 3.42
N PRO A 15 -11.50 16.80 4.36
CA PRO A 15 -11.08 16.40 5.71
C PRO A 15 -12.12 15.64 6.54
N LYS A 16 -13.42 15.75 6.21
CA LYS A 16 -14.49 14.97 6.85
C LYS A 16 -14.34 13.47 6.63
N LEU A 17 -13.59 13.06 5.60
CA LEU A 17 -13.28 11.66 5.30
C LEU A 17 -12.14 11.11 6.17
N PHE A 18 -11.37 11.94 6.86
CA PHE A 18 -10.18 11.48 7.59
C PHE A 18 -10.48 10.68 8.85
N ARG A 19 -11.70 10.79 9.40
CA ARG A 19 -12.08 10.04 10.60
C ARG A 19 -12.94 8.83 10.23
N ALA A 20 -12.57 7.68 10.78
CA ALA A 20 -13.34 6.46 10.62
C ALA A 20 -14.55 6.47 11.55
N LEU A 21 -15.53 5.65 11.21
CA LEU A 21 -16.66 5.39 12.11
C LEU A 21 -16.15 4.82 13.44
N ARG A 22 -16.67 5.35 14.55
CA ARG A 22 -16.31 4.88 15.90
C ARG A 22 -17.18 3.71 16.29
N ALA A 23 -16.55 2.65 16.79
CA ALA A 23 -17.26 1.52 17.37
C ALA A 23 -17.88 1.93 18.71
N LYS A 24 -19.14 1.55 18.94
CA LYS A 24 -19.84 1.74 20.22
C LYS A 24 -19.50 0.64 21.24
N GLN A 25 -18.86 -0.44 20.80
CA GLN A 25 -18.50 -1.61 21.60
C GLN A 25 -17.10 -2.08 21.21
N ALA A 26 -16.54 -3.04 21.97
CA ALA A 26 -15.22 -3.57 21.72
C ALA A 26 -15.12 -4.29 20.36
N THR A 27 -14.05 -4.01 19.63
CA THR A 27 -13.68 -4.67 18.38
C THR A 27 -12.43 -5.52 18.60
N PRO A 28 -12.55 -6.76 19.11
CA PRO A 28 -11.41 -7.59 19.47
C PRO A 28 -10.48 -7.90 18.28
N ASN A 29 -11.01 -7.98 17.06
CA ASN A 29 -10.29 -8.38 15.85
C ASN A 29 -9.92 -7.21 14.93
N LEU A 30 -10.39 -6.00 15.22
CA LEU A 30 -10.02 -4.79 14.48
C LEU A 30 -9.21 -3.84 15.37
N LYS A 31 -8.22 -3.19 14.77
CA LYS A 31 -7.51 -2.04 15.33
C LYS A 31 -7.79 -0.83 14.44
N LEU A 32 -7.88 0.35 15.04
CA LEU A 32 -7.92 1.58 14.26
C LEU A 32 -6.51 2.10 14.08
N THR A 33 -6.09 2.25 12.83
CA THR A 33 -4.75 2.69 12.44
C THR A 33 -4.84 4.08 11.81
N SER A 34 -3.88 4.96 12.10
CA SER A 34 -3.76 6.26 11.42
C SER A 34 -2.75 6.15 10.28
N ILE A 35 -3.19 6.48 9.06
CA ILE A 35 -2.42 6.38 7.83
C ILE A 35 -2.05 7.80 7.39
N PRO A 36 -0.76 8.14 7.27
CA PRO A 36 -0.32 9.44 6.79
C PRO A 36 -0.82 9.72 5.37
N LEU A 37 -1.24 10.95 5.06
CA LEU A 37 -1.43 11.48 3.71
C LEU A 37 -0.36 12.52 3.39
N SER A 38 0.04 13.28 4.41
CA SER A 38 1.09 14.28 4.34
C SER A 38 1.79 14.38 5.70
N GLN A 39 2.70 15.36 5.86
CA GLN A 39 3.37 15.60 7.14
C GLN A 39 2.39 16.01 8.27
N LYS A 40 1.18 16.48 7.93
CA LYS A 40 0.22 17.02 8.90
C LYS A 40 -1.16 16.36 8.84
N GLU A 41 -1.42 15.58 7.80
CA GLU A 41 -2.74 14.99 7.54
C GLU A 41 -2.64 13.48 7.54
N TYR A 42 -3.65 12.85 8.15
CA TYR A 42 -3.75 11.41 8.31
C TYR A 42 -5.21 11.02 8.19
N PHE A 43 -5.50 9.85 7.61
CA PHE A 43 -6.83 9.24 7.69
C PHE A 43 -6.82 8.00 8.56
N GLU A 44 -7.94 7.71 9.19
CA GLU A 44 -8.11 6.52 10.01
C GLU A 44 -8.61 5.35 9.16
N LEU A 45 -8.13 4.15 9.46
CA LEU A 45 -8.50 2.89 8.81
C LEU A 45 -8.74 1.82 9.88
N TRP A 46 -9.86 1.11 9.79
CA TRP A 46 -10.04 -0.13 10.54
C TRP A 46 -9.24 -1.25 9.88
N THR A 47 -8.17 -1.68 10.53
CA THR A 47 -7.29 -2.75 10.05
C THR A 47 -7.57 -4.02 10.85
N PRO A 48 -7.65 -5.19 10.20
CA PRO A 48 -7.59 -6.48 10.88
C PRO A 48 -6.36 -6.57 11.79
N LYS A 49 -6.53 -7.05 13.02
CA LYS A 49 -5.38 -7.43 13.84
C LYS A 49 -4.82 -8.73 13.28
N TRP A 50 -3.66 -8.66 12.65
CA TRP A 50 -2.93 -9.82 12.17
C TRP A 50 -2.70 -10.79 13.33
N SER A 51 -3.35 -11.93 13.26
CA SER A 51 -3.22 -13.07 14.17
C SER A 51 -3.47 -14.33 13.32
N PRO A 52 -2.93 -15.49 13.71
CA PRO A 52 -2.95 -16.69 12.88
C PRO A 52 -4.36 -17.05 12.37
N LYS A 53 -4.37 -17.63 11.17
CA LYS A 53 -5.53 -18.03 10.36
C LYS A 53 -6.77 -18.41 11.19
N GLY A 54 -7.93 -17.86 10.82
CA GLY A 54 -9.23 -18.40 11.24
C GLY A 54 -10.00 -17.59 12.29
N ARG A 55 -9.64 -16.34 12.58
CA ARG A 55 -10.52 -15.48 13.37
C ARG A 55 -11.76 -15.09 12.59
N VAL A 56 -12.92 -15.31 13.21
CA VAL A 56 -14.22 -14.93 12.68
C VAL A 56 -14.55 -13.53 13.20
N PHE A 57 -14.78 -12.60 12.30
CA PHE A 57 -15.28 -11.27 12.63
C PHE A 57 -16.70 -11.38 13.13
N ASN A 58 -16.99 -10.68 14.22
CA ASN A 58 -18.36 -10.57 14.71
C ASN A 58 -19.18 -9.62 13.81
N ARG A 59 -20.50 -9.66 13.97
CA ARG A 59 -21.42 -8.85 13.14
C ARG A 59 -21.11 -7.36 13.19
N LEU A 60 -20.75 -6.83 14.36
CA LEU A 60 -20.41 -5.41 14.54
C LEU A 60 -19.15 -5.05 13.74
N GLU A 61 -18.10 -5.87 13.79
CA GLU A 61 -16.85 -5.64 13.06
C GLU A 61 -17.06 -5.63 11.56
N ILE A 62 -17.88 -6.56 11.04
CA ILE A 62 -18.22 -6.61 9.61
C ILE A 62 -19.05 -5.39 9.20
N GLU A 63 -20.00 -4.98 10.04
CA GLU A 63 -20.82 -3.81 9.78
C GLU A 63 -19.97 -2.54 9.78
N LEU A 64 -19.00 -2.41 10.69
CA LEU A 64 -18.02 -1.33 10.69
C LEU A 64 -17.22 -1.30 9.39
N LEU A 65 -16.62 -2.42 8.97
CA LEU A 65 -15.86 -2.49 7.72
C LEU A 65 -16.72 -2.11 6.51
N ARG A 66 -17.95 -2.64 6.41
CA ARG A 66 -18.87 -2.35 5.30
C ARG A 66 -19.33 -0.90 5.26
N GLN A 67 -19.67 -0.32 6.40
CA GLN A 67 -20.11 1.08 6.47
C GLN A 67 -18.97 2.06 6.19
N ASP A 68 -17.74 1.68 6.53
CA ASP A 68 -16.55 2.51 6.34
C ASP A 68 -15.97 2.38 4.92
N GLN A 69 -16.28 1.29 4.20
CA GLN A 69 -15.80 1.01 2.85
C GLN A 69 -16.06 2.15 1.83
N PRO A 70 -17.25 2.80 1.76
CA PRO A 70 -17.46 3.91 0.84
C PRO A 70 -16.57 5.13 1.15
N ARG A 71 -16.27 5.38 2.43
CA ARG A 71 -15.35 6.46 2.84
C ARG A 71 -13.93 6.14 2.40
N LEU A 72 -13.47 4.91 2.65
CA LEU A 72 -12.13 4.46 2.24
C LEU A 72 -11.98 4.49 0.72
N THR A 73 -12.97 4.00 -0.01
CA THR A 73 -12.99 4.01 -1.48
C THR A 73 -12.81 5.43 -2.01
N ARG A 74 -13.48 6.44 -1.43
CA ARG A 74 -13.33 7.85 -1.83
C ARG A 74 -11.93 8.42 -1.56
N ILE A 75 -11.28 8.01 -0.47
CA ILE A 75 -9.93 8.46 -0.13
C ILE A 75 -8.95 7.83 -1.11
N VAL A 76 -9.00 6.50 -1.24
CA VAL A 76 -8.01 5.76 -2.04
C VAL A 76 -8.19 6.02 -3.53
N SER A 77 -9.41 6.04 -4.07
CA SER A 77 -9.65 6.39 -5.49
C SER A 77 -9.11 7.77 -5.84
N LYS A 78 -9.20 8.76 -4.92
CA LYS A 78 -8.59 10.08 -5.11
C LYS A 78 -7.07 10.03 -5.13
N MET A 79 -6.46 9.20 -4.28
CA MET A 79 -5.01 8.98 -4.30
C MET A 79 -4.56 8.32 -5.60
N VAL A 80 -5.28 7.30 -6.06
CA VAL A 80 -5.04 6.59 -7.33
C VAL A 80 -5.19 7.54 -8.51
N TRP A 81 -6.26 8.32 -8.57
CA TRP A 81 -6.48 9.31 -9.62
C TRP A 81 -5.38 10.38 -9.67
N LEU A 82 -4.89 10.83 -8.52
CA LEU A 82 -3.89 11.90 -8.45
C LEU A 82 -2.48 11.40 -8.79
N MET A 83 -2.08 10.24 -8.27
CA MET A 83 -0.69 9.79 -8.28
C MET A 83 -0.44 8.57 -9.17
N GLY A 84 -1.51 7.86 -9.55
CA GLY A 84 -1.40 6.57 -10.19
C GLY A 84 -1.08 5.45 -9.20
N ALA A 85 -1.55 4.26 -9.51
CA ALA A 85 -1.30 3.04 -8.77
C ALA A 85 -0.42 2.09 -9.61
N ILE A 86 0.67 1.63 -9.01
CA ILE A 86 1.50 0.56 -9.55
C ILE A 86 0.99 -0.75 -8.97
N CYS A 87 0.43 -1.56 -9.84
CA CYS A 87 -0.12 -2.87 -9.53
C CYS A 87 0.97 -3.93 -9.75
N LEU A 88 1.17 -4.79 -8.77
CA LEU A 88 2.22 -5.80 -8.79
C LEU A 88 1.59 -7.17 -8.56
N SER A 89 1.73 -8.07 -9.54
CA SER A 89 1.47 -9.49 -9.32
C SER A 89 2.67 -10.09 -8.57
N GLU A 90 2.47 -11.16 -7.80
CA GLU A 90 3.58 -11.81 -7.08
C GLU A 90 4.62 -12.43 -8.04
N ASP A 91 4.24 -12.62 -9.31
CA ASP A 91 5.05 -13.26 -10.35
C ASP A 91 5.74 -12.28 -11.33
N ASP A 92 5.29 -11.02 -11.41
CA ASP A 92 5.89 -10.00 -12.29
C ASP A 92 6.93 -9.15 -11.57
N TRP A 93 8.19 -9.58 -11.70
CA TRP A 93 9.36 -8.89 -11.16
C TRP A 93 9.84 -7.72 -12.03
N ASP A 94 9.32 -7.59 -13.26
CA ASP A 94 9.63 -6.51 -14.19
C ASP A 94 8.66 -5.33 -14.05
N VAL A 95 8.82 -4.56 -12.97
CA VAL A 95 8.02 -3.34 -12.72
C VAL A 95 8.33 -2.21 -13.72
N GLY A 96 9.40 -2.35 -14.52
CA GLY A 96 9.94 -1.33 -15.39
C GLY A 96 8.97 -0.69 -16.38
N ASP A 97 8.03 -1.49 -16.88
CA ASP A 97 7.04 -1.08 -17.88
C ASP A 97 5.61 -0.96 -17.32
N CYS A 98 5.41 -1.14 -16.02
CA CYS A 98 4.09 -1.02 -15.41
C CYS A 98 3.60 0.43 -15.49
N GLN A 99 2.69 0.67 -16.44
CA GLN A 99 1.99 1.95 -16.53
C GLN A 99 1.08 2.09 -15.30
N PRO A 100 1.13 3.24 -14.61
CA PRO A 100 0.24 3.46 -13.48
C PRO A 100 -1.22 3.44 -13.91
N LEU A 101 -2.05 2.76 -13.12
CA LEU A 101 -3.50 2.84 -13.23
C LEU A 101 -4.00 4.10 -12.51
N TYR A 102 -4.81 4.91 -13.19
CA TYR A 102 -5.39 6.13 -12.63
C TYR A 102 -6.89 6.01 -12.36
N ASP A 103 -7.53 5.00 -12.95
CA ASP A 103 -8.93 4.70 -12.71
C ASP A 103 -9.08 3.67 -11.58
N TRP A 104 -10.07 3.89 -10.71
CA TRP A 104 -10.30 3.01 -9.57
C TRP A 104 -10.95 1.69 -9.98
N ASP A 105 -11.84 1.70 -10.97
CA ASP A 105 -12.53 0.50 -11.41
C ASP A 105 -11.56 -0.44 -12.14
N ASP A 106 -10.63 0.12 -12.94
CA ASP A 106 -9.54 -0.65 -13.55
C ASP A 106 -8.64 -1.32 -12.49
N LEU A 107 -8.33 -0.60 -11.40
CA LEU A 107 -7.56 -1.14 -10.28
C LEU A 107 -8.32 -2.27 -9.58
N ILE A 108 -9.62 -2.10 -9.34
CA ILE A 108 -10.44 -3.16 -8.74
C ILE A 108 -10.52 -4.38 -9.65
N GLU A 109 -10.66 -4.20 -10.97
CA GLU A 109 -10.62 -5.31 -11.92
C GLU A 109 -9.30 -6.07 -11.85
N PHE A 110 -8.17 -5.36 -11.79
CA PHE A 110 -6.86 -5.96 -11.57
C PHE A 110 -6.82 -6.80 -10.27
N VAL A 111 -7.25 -6.20 -9.15
CA VAL A 111 -7.25 -6.88 -7.84
C VAL A 111 -8.14 -8.13 -7.86
N GLN A 112 -9.30 -8.07 -8.52
CA GLN A 112 -10.21 -9.20 -8.63
C GLN A 112 -9.60 -10.33 -9.46
N ARG A 113 -8.97 -9.99 -10.60
CA ARG A 113 -8.36 -10.93 -11.53
C ARG A 113 -7.14 -11.62 -10.94
N GLU A 114 -6.15 -10.84 -10.50
CA GLU A 114 -4.87 -11.37 -10.04
C GLU A 114 -4.97 -11.93 -8.61
N GLY A 115 -5.82 -11.33 -7.76
CA GLY A 115 -5.91 -11.67 -6.33
C GLY A 115 -6.92 -12.77 -6.06
N ASN A 116 -7.61 -13.21 -7.11
CA ASN A 116 -8.77 -14.10 -7.05
C ASN A 116 -9.76 -13.60 -5.98
N CYS A 117 -10.00 -12.29 -5.98
CA CYS A 117 -10.90 -11.60 -5.05
C CYS A 117 -12.25 -11.36 -5.73
N VAL A 118 -13.35 -11.76 -5.10
CA VAL A 118 -14.70 -11.52 -5.60
C VAL A 118 -15.20 -10.15 -5.15
N ASN A 119 -14.89 -9.76 -3.92
CA ASN A 119 -15.35 -8.49 -3.35
C ASN A 119 -14.23 -7.89 -2.48
N PRO A 120 -13.21 -7.33 -3.15
CA PRO A 120 -12.00 -6.89 -2.47
C PRO A 120 -12.30 -5.72 -1.53
N ILE A 121 -11.82 -5.84 -0.30
CA ILE A 121 -11.83 -4.76 0.68
C ILE A 121 -10.40 -4.34 0.99
N VAL A 122 -10.21 -3.05 1.27
CA VAL A 122 -8.92 -2.53 1.75
C VAL A 122 -8.75 -2.99 3.19
N THR A 123 -7.82 -3.92 3.41
CA THR A 123 -7.57 -4.45 4.76
C THR A 123 -6.43 -3.73 5.44
N GLU A 124 -5.45 -3.25 4.68
CA GLU A 124 -4.29 -2.57 5.21
C GLU A 124 -3.80 -1.50 4.24
N VAL A 125 -3.28 -0.41 4.80
CA VAL A 125 -2.52 0.60 4.07
C VAL A 125 -1.25 0.87 4.86
N ILE A 126 -0.10 0.67 4.23
CA ILE A 126 1.21 0.85 4.84
C ILE A 126 1.87 2.05 4.18
N PHE A 127 2.13 3.10 4.95
CA PHE A 127 2.95 4.21 4.47
C PHE A 127 4.43 3.89 4.71
N LYS A 128 5.22 3.88 3.63
CA LYS A 128 6.67 3.79 3.71
C LYS A 128 7.26 5.16 3.43
N SER A 129 8.10 5.65 4.35
CA SER A 129 8.80 6.92 4.18
C SER A 129 9.88 6.83 3.10
N HIS A 130 10.42 7.98 2.71
CA HIS A 130 11.61 8.04 1.86
C HIS A 130 12.72 7.17 2.45
N THR A 131 13.30 6.29 1.63
CA THR A 131 14.31 5.33 2.08
C THR A 131 15.46 5.29 1.09
N ILE A 132 16.70 5.21 1.61
CA ILE A 132 17.91 5.00 0.83
C ILE A 132 18.47 3.63 1.21
N ILE A 133 18.52 2.71 0.25
CA ILE A 133 18.85 1.29 0.47
C ILE A 133 20.16 0.96 -0.26
N PRO A 134 21.20 0.47 0.43
CA PRO A 134 22.40 -0.02 -0.24
C PRO A 134 22.12 -1.36 -0.91
N ILE A 135 22.46 -1.48 -2.19
CA ILE A 135 22.43 -2.73 -2.96
C ILE A 135 23.84 -3.32 -2.99
N TYR A 136 23.99 -4.50 -2.41
CA TYR A 136 25.24 -5.26 -2.41
C TYR A 136 25.19 -6.39 -3.44
N ASP A 137 26.34 -6.68 -4.02
CA ASP A 137 26.54 -7.84 -4.88
C ASP A 137 26.35 -9.13 -4.07
N SER A 138 25.36 -9.95 -4.45
CA SER A 138 25.02 -11.19 -3.76
C SER A 138 26.08 -12.28 -3.90
N GLU A 139 26.99 -12.17 -4.88
CA GLU A 139 28.04 -13.16 -5.12
C GLU A 139 29.34 -12.86 -4.37
N ARG A 140 29.48 -11.65 -3.81
CA ARG A 140 30.65 -11.30 -2.99
C ARG A 140 30.46 -11.79 -1.56
N LYS A 141 31.33 -12.69 -1.12
CA LYS A 141 31.51 -12.97 0.32
C LYS A 141 31.77 -11.64 1.02
N GLN A 142 30.87 -11.24 1.90
CA GLN A 142 30.95 -9.99 2.65
C GLN A 142 32.06 -10.06 3.72
N GLU A 143 33.31 -10.06 3.30
CA GLU A 143 34.46 -9.87 4.19
C GLU A 143 34.86 -8.38 4.19
N GLY A 144 34.56 -7.68 5.29
CA GLY A 144 34.91 -6.27 5.50
C GLY A 144 33.81 -5.25 5.13
N ARG A 145 34.14 -3.95 5.25
CA ARG A 145 33.26 -2.83 4.81
C ARG A 145 33.44 -2.58 3.32
N ILE A 146 32.81 -3.40 2.48
CA ILE A 146 32.79 -3.18 1.03
C ILE A 146 31.73 -2.11 0.71
N PRO A 147 32.02 -1.07 -0.10
CA PRO A 147 31.00 -0.13 -0.54
C PRO A 147 29.93 -0.85 -1.37
N PRO A 148 28.65 -0.43 -1.28
CA PRO A 148 27.59 -1.05 -2.08
C PRO A 148 27.86 -0.88 -3.58
N GLN A 149 27.33 -1.80 -4.39
CA GLN A 149 27.42 -1.73 -5.84
C GLN A 149 26.54 -0.59 -6.37
N ALA A 150 25.39 -0.38 -5.73
CA ALA A 150 24.46 0.70 -6.07
C ALA A 150 23.72 1.17 -4.81
N TRP A 151 23.11 2.35 -4.92
CA TRP A 151 22.16 2.87 -3.95
C TRP A 151 20.80 2.95 -4.62
N GLU A 152 19.78 2.42 -3.97
CA GLU A 152 18.39 2.68 -4.32
C GLU A 152 17.86 3.81 -3.46
N ILE A 153 17.07 4.69 -4.07
CA ILE A 153 16.40 5.81 -3.44
C ILE A 153 14.92 5.65 -3.74
N SER A 154 14.18 5.18 -2.75
CA SER A 154 12.74 4.92 -2.81
C SER A 154 11.97 6.16 -2.27
N PRO A 155 11.13 6.83 -3.07
CA PRO A 155 10.30 7.91 -2.58
C PRO A 155 9.21 7.39 -1.62
N PRO A 156 8.60 8.29 -0.82
CA PRO A 156 7.45 7.91 -0.02
C PRO A 156 6.35 7.28 -0.87
N HIS A 157 5.73 6.22 -0.35
CA HIS A 157 4.64 5.53 -1.02
C HIS A 157 3.67 4.89 -0.02
N TRP A 158 2.50 4.55 -0.52
CA TRP A 158 1.51 3.76 0.18
C TRP A 158 1.39 2.40 -0.49
N SER A 159 1.51 1.33 0.29
CA SER A 159 1.17 -0.03 -0.13
C SER A 159 -0.21 -0.37 0.41
N ILE A 160 -1.13 -0.69 -0.48
CA ILE A 160 -2.54 -0.98 -0.18
C ILE A 160 -2.77 -2.46 -0.38
N ILE A 161 -3.20 -3.14 0.67
CA ILE A 161 -3.46 -4.57 0.66
C ILE A 161 -4.95 -4.81 0.57
N PHE A 162 -5.34 -5.57 -0.44
CA PHE A 162 -6.71 -6.02 -0.65
C PHE A 162 -6.89 -7.48 -0.21
N ASP A 163 -8.05 -7.79 0.35
CA ASP A 163 -8.42 -9.16 0.71
C ASP A 163 -9.95 -9.31 0.61
N ASP A 164 -10.43 -10.55 0.64
CA ASP A 164 -11.83 -10.92 0.51
C ASP A 164 -12.46 -11.30 1.85
N LEU A 165 -13.68 -10.83 2.10
CA LEU A 165 -14.50 -11.31 3.22
C LEU A 165 -15.33 -12.53 2.82
N ILE A 166 -14.90 -13.71 3.27
CA ILE A 166 -15.59 -14.98 3.06
C ILE A 166 -16.63 -15.21 4.15
N SER A 167 -17.88 -15.49 3.74
CA SER A 167 -18.94 -15.90 4.67
C SER A 167 -18.71 -17.31 5.22
N THR A 168 -19.01 -17.51 6.49
CA THR A 168 -18.88 -18.79 7.21
C THR A 168 -20.11 -19.03 8.10
N ARG A 169 -20.25 -20.25 8.64
CA ARG A 169 -21.34 -20.57 9.58
C ARG A 169 -21.33 -19.73 10.86
N GLN A 170 -20.16 -19.21 11.26
CA GLN A 170 -19.98 -18.48 12.52
C GLN A 170 -19.92 -16.95 12.32
N GLY A 171 -19.96 -16.46 11.08
CA GLY A 171 -19.72 -15.05 10.76
C GLY A 171 -18.92 -14.91 9.47
N PHE A 172 -17.97 -13.99 9.42
CA PHE A 172 -17.12 -13.78 8.25
C PHE A 172 -15.64 -13.95 8.61
N ARG A 173 -14.84 -14.42 7.67
CA ARG A 173 -13.38 -14.50 7.78
C ARG A 173 -12.75 -13.80 6.59
N LEU A 174 -11.53 -13.31 6.75
CA LEU A 174 -10.72 -12.90 5.62
C LEU A 174 -10.20 -14.14 4.88
N LYS A 175 -10.06 -14.05 3.55
CA LYS A 175 -9.50 -15.13 2.73
C LYS A 175 -8.07 -15.45 3.17
N GLN A 176 -7.26 -14.43 3.49
CA GLN A 176 -5.87 -14.58 3.98
C GLN A 176 -5.08 -15.60 3.13
N SER A 177 -5.24 -15.55 1.80
CA SER A 177 -4.48 -16.39 0.87
C SER A 177 -3.02 -15.93 0.81
N ALA A 178 -2.14 -16.83 0.36
CA ALA A 178 -0.78 -16.44 -0.03
C ALA A 178 -0.82 -15.40 -1.16
N ASP A 179 -1.86 -15.45 -2.00
CA ASP A 179 -2.12 -14.59 -3.16
C ASP A 179 -2.71 -13.22 -2.76
N TRP A 180 -2.14 -12.53 -1.77
CA TRP A 180 -2.54 -11.16 -1.47
C TRP A 180 -1.95 -10.21 -2.51
N ILE A 181 -2.72 -9.20 -2.90
CA ILE A 181 -2.27 -8.16 -3.83
C ILE A 181 -1.88 -6.91 -3.09
N SER A 182 -0.68 -6.42 -3.41
CA SER A 182 -0.27 -5.06 -3.10
C SER A 182 -0.53 -4.16 -4.28
N VAL A 183 -1.11 -3.00 -4.00
CA VAL A 183 -1.14 -1.87 -4.93
C VAL A 183 -0.38 -0.73 -4.30
N ASP A 184 0.65 -0.25 -5.01
CA ASP A 184 1.54 0.77 -4.49
C ASP A 184 1.31 2.12 -5.17
N ILE A 185 1.04 3.16 -4.37
CA ILE A 185 0.87 4.53 -4.82
C ILE A 185 2.12 5.32 -4.46
N TRP A 186 2.93 5.69 -5.45
CA TRP A 186 4.22 6.35 -5.25
C TRP A 186 4.11 7.86 -5.40
N THR A 187 4.81 8.61 -4.54
CA THR A 187 4.90 10.09 -4.66
C THR A 187 5.90 10.55 -5.72
N GLY A 188 6.63 9.61 -6.33
CA GLY A 188 7.61 9.86 -7.39
C GLY A 188 8.19 8.54 -7.90
N LYS A 189 9.11 8.61 -8.87
CA LYS A 189 9.78 7.41 -9.37
C LYS A 189 10.97 7.05 -8.46
N PRO A 190 11.15 5.77 -8.11
CA PRO A 190 12.38 5.32 -7.47
C PRO A 190 13.58 5.55 -8.38
N MET A 191 14.75 5.67 -7.75
CA MET A 191 16.00 5.93 -8.45
C MET A 191 17.08 4.97 -8.00
N ARG A 192 17.92 4.53 -8.94
CA ARG A 192 19.12 3.74 -8.64
C ARG A 192 20.36 4.49 -9.10
N ARG A 193 21.35 4.57 -8.22
CA ARG A 193 22.67 5.13 -8.52
C ARG A 193 23.73 4.06 -8.37
N GLU A 194 24.36 3.67 -9.48
CA GLU A 194 25.51 2.78 -9.46
C GLU A 194 26.75 3.50 -8.90
N VAL A 195 27.47 2.85 -7.98
CA VAL A 195 28.65 3.44 -7.34
C VAL A 195 29.86 3.42 -8.26
N GLY A 196 30.07 2.32 -8.99
CA GLY A 196 31.24 2.16 -9.86
C GLY A 196 31.20 3.03 -11.12
N SER A 197 30.04 3.14 -11.75
CA SER A 197 29.87 3.88 -13.01
C SER A 197 29.36 5.32 -12.80
N GLY A 198 28.77 5.61 -11.64
CA GLY A 198 28.08 6.88 -11.36
C GLY A 198 26.76 7.06 -12.10
N LYS A 199 26.32 6.07 -12.90
CA LYS A 199 25.07 6.13 -13.66
C LYS A 199 23.86 6.20 -12.72
N LEU A 200 22.88 7.00 -13.14
CA LEU A 200 21.59 7.17 -12.47
C LEU A 200 20.48 6.63 -13.37
N TYR A 201 19.64 5.78 -12.82
CA TYR A 201 18.45 5.23 -13.47
C TYR A 201 17.22 5.70 -12.68
N VAL A 202 16.16 6.09 -13.39
CA VAL A 202 14.91 6.60 -12.79
C VAL A 202 13.76 5.77 -13.35
N GLU A 203 13.66 4.55 -12.86
CA GLU A 203 12.71 3.55 -13.35
C GLU A 203 12.19 2.74 -12.16
N TYR A 204 10.97 2.22 -12.25
CA TYR A 204 10.39 1.35 -11.21
C TYR A 204 11.12 0.00 -11.07
N HIS A 205 12.10 -0.25 -11.96
CA HIS A 205 12.80 -1.51 -12.24
C HIS A 205 13.42 -2.26 -11.05
N ASP A 206 13.60 -1.67 -9.87
CA ASP A 206 14.47 -2.26 -8.84
C ASP A 206 13.86 -2.39 -7.45
N LEU A 207 12.60 -2.00 -7.24
CA LEU A 207 11.97 -1.87 -5.92
C LEU A 207 11.88 -3.18 -5.09
N TYR A 208 12.15 -4.32 -5.70
CA TYR A 208 12.09 -5.64 -5.06
C TYR A 208 13.43 -6.41 -5.09
N ALA A 209 14.53 -5.81 -5.57
CA ALA A 209 15.81 -6.49 -5.68
C ALA A 209 16.52 -6.75 -4.33
N SER A 210 16.02 -6.22 -3.21
CA SER A 210 16.49 -6.60 -1.87
C SER A 210 15.65 -7.73 -1.26
N LYS A 211 15.96 -8.96 -1.66
CA LYS A 211 15.74 -10.26 -0.97
C LYS A 211 14.70 -10.27 0.18
N ARG A 212 13.59 -10.97 -0.06
CA ARG A 212 13.03 -11.91 0.95
C ARG A 212 14.13 -12.96 1.22
N ASN A 213 14.84 -12.82 2.34
CA ASN A 213 15.50 -13.95 3.02
C ASN A 213 14.49 -14.55 4.00
#